data_AF-Q64SR4-F1
#
_entry.id   AF-Q64SR4-F1
#
_cell.length_a   1.000
_cell.length_b   1.000
_cell.length_c   1.000
_cell.angle_alpha   90.00
_cell.angle_beta   90.00
_cell.angle_gamma   90.00
#
_symmetry.space_group_name_H-M   'P 1'
#
loop_
_entity.id
_entity.type
_entity.pdbx_description
1 polymer ?
#
loop_
_entity_poly.entity_id
_entity_poly.type
_entity_poly.pdbx_seq_one_letter_code
_entity_poly.pdbx_strand_id
1 'polypeptide(L)'
;MIKEKVTPHIGLVTDLTTGQIDGKITPGGMVLVTGCNIKIENGNKPVCEAIQLSHQNGEVICIDPPFEMNEPHILKFKIPDSLPTGEYTLTIKTRFAGKDKRLLTQEQTLVYMLKLIREE
;
A
#
# COMPACT_ATOMS: atom_id res chain seq x y z
N MET A 1 -21.47 14.74 20.80
CA MET A 1 -20.26 13.90 20.73
C MET A 1 -19.80 13.87 19.29
N ILE A 2 -18.82 14.70 18.95
CA ILE A 2 -18.26 14.72 17.58
C ILE A 2 -17.47 13.43 17.46
N LYS A 3 -17.94 12.49 16.63
CA LYS A 3 -17.13 11.32 16.29
C LYS A 3 -15.94 11.86 15.50
N GLU A 4 -14.75 11.85 16.09
CA GLU A 4 -13.53 12.11 15.32
C GLU A 4 -13.53 11.18 14.11
N LYS A 5 -13.57 11.78 12.92
CA LYS A 5 -13.47 11.04 11.67
C LYS A 5 -12.03 10.56 11.61
N VAL A 6 -11.81 9.26 11.81
CA VAL A 6 -10.47 8.69 11.74
C VAL A 6 -9.91 8.90 10.33
N THR A 7 -8.83 9.68 10.24
CA THR A 7 -8.18 10.01 8.97
C THR A 7 -7.41 8.79 8.45
N PRO A 8 -7.71 8.31 7.23
CA PRO A 8 -6.98 7.20 6.65
C PRO A 8 -5.52 7.57 6.42
N HIS A 9 -4.61 6.67 6.77
CA HIS A 9 -3.17 6.88 6.64
C HIS A 9 -2.41 5.55 6.68
N ILE A 10 -1.23 5.54 6.08
CA ILE A 10 -0.24 4.47 6.23
C ILE A 10 0.57 4.78 7.50
N GLY A 11 0.71 3.79 8.37
CA GLY A 11 1.50 3.87 9.60
C GLY A 11 2.91 3.35 9.40
N LEU A 12 3.05 2.05 9.13
CA LEU A 12 4.34 1.38 8.97
C LEU A 12 4.33 0.42 7.79
N VAL A 13 5.45 0.37 7.07
CA VAL A 13 5.73 -0.61 6.02
C VAL A 13 6.89 -1.50 6.47
N THR A 14 6.64 -2.81 6.51
CA THR A 14 7.58 -3.84 6.98
C THR A 14 7.91 -4.82 5.87
N ASP A 15 9.19 -5.11 5.69
CA ASP A 15 9.66 -6.23 4.88
C ASP A 15 9.58 -7.52 5.68
N LEU A 16 8.73 -8.45 5.25
CA LEU A 16 8.58 -9.74 5.93
C LEU A 16 9.67 -10.75 5.56
N THR A 17 10.49 -10.44 4.55
CA THR A 17 11.65 -11.26 4.16
C THR A 17 12.78 -11.08 5.17
N THR A 18 13.05 -9.82 5.54
CA THR A 18 14.18 -9.43 6.39
C THR A 18 13.76 -9.05 7.82
N GLY A 19 12.46 -8.80 8.04
CA GLY A 19 11.94 -8.23 9.28
C GLY A 19 12.23 -6.74 9.44
N GLN A 20 12.84 -6.08 8.44
CA GLN A 20 13.13 -4.66 8.50
C GLN A 20 11.84 -3.84 8.47
N ILE A 21 11.76 -2.90 9.41
CA ILE A 21 10.71 -1.91 9.48
C ILE A 21 11.17 -0.62 8.81
N ASP A 22 10.23 0.30 8.60
CA ASP A 22 10.47 1.66 8.08
C ASP A 22 10.88 1.72 6.61
N GLY A 23 10.24 0.89 5.78
CA GLY A 23 10.26 1.07 4.33
C GLY A 23 11.54 0.63 3.63
N LYS A 24 12.47 -0.08 4.26
CA LYS A 24 13.51 -0.83 3.53
C LYS A 24 12.96 -2.19 3.13
N ILE A 25 12.82 -2.43 1.83
CA ILE A 25 12.12 -3.60 1.29
C ILE A 25 13.00 -4.34 0.27
N THR A 26 13.04 -5.67 0.37
CA THR A 26 13.66 -6.53 -0.64
C THR A 26 12.77 -6.66 -1.89
N PRO A 27 13.27 -6.36 -3.11
CA PRO A 27 12.58 -6.71 -4.35
C PRO A 27 12.22 -8.19 -4.39
N GLY A 28 11.01 -8.54 -4.83
CA GLY A 28 10.53 -9.93 -4.79
C GLY A 28 9.99 -10.35 -3.41
N GLY A 29 10.24 -9.55 -2.36
CA GLY A 29 9.84 -9.82 -0.98
C GLY A 29 8.35 -9.58 -0.72
N MET A 30 7.90 -10.11 0.42
CA MET A 30 6.54 -9.88 0.92
C MET A 30 6.52 -8.65 1.84
N VAL A 31 5.57 -7.75 1.63
CA VAL A 31 5.44 -6.52 2.42
C VAL A 31 4.18 -6.56 3.26
N LEU A 32 4.30 -6.09 4.50
CA LEU A 32 3.19 -5.81 5.40
C LEU A 32 3.04 -4.30 5.57
N VAL A 33 1.90 -3.77 5.15
CA VAL A 33 1.53 -2.37 5.37
C VAL A 33 0.51 -2.31 6.48
N THR A 34 0.80 -1.57 7.54
CA THR A 34 -0.12 -1.31 8.64
C THR A 34 -0.56 0.15 8.63
N GLY A 35 -1.78 0.42 9.09
CA GLY A 35 -2.30 1.78 9.12
C GLY A 35 -3.76 1.85 9.55
N CYS A 36 -4.43 2.92 9.13
CA CYS A 36 -5.83 3.12 9.40
C CYS A 36 -6.65 3.29 8.13
N ASN A 37 -7.74 2.53 8.01
CA ASN A 37 -8.67 2.53 6.88
C ASN A 37 -7.96 2.39 5.51
N ILE A 38 -6.95 1.52 5.46
CA ILE A 38 -6.11 1.28 4.27
C ILE A 38 -6.64 0.18 3.36
N LYS A 39 -7.72 -0.52 3.76
CA LYS A 39 -8.36 -1.57 2.95
C LYS A 39 -8.63 -1.04 1.54
N ILE A 40 -8.30 -1.83 0.53
CA ILE A 40 -8.62 -1.55 -0.86
C ILE A 40 -10.05 -2.01 -1.13
N GLU A 41 -10.93 -1.04 -1.36
CA GLU A 41 -12.34 -1.27 -1.66
C GLU A 41 -12.79 -0.21 -2.67
N ASN A 42 -12.85 -0.59 -3.95
CA ASN A 42 -13.16 0.32 -5.06
C ASN A 42 -14.44 -0.06 -5.81
N GLY A 43 -15.28 -0.92 -5.22
CA GLY A 43 -16.51 -1.42 -5.83
C GLY A 43 -16.21 -2.26 -7.07
N ASN A 44 -16.91 -1.98 -8.18
CA ASN A 44 -16.76 -2.73 -9.44
C ASN A 44 -15.57 -2.28 -10.30
N LYS A 45 -14.76 -1.31 -9.85
CA LYS A 45 -13.59 -0.86 -10.61
C LYS A 45 -12.44 -1.88 -10.48
N PRO A 46 -11.66 -2.11 -11.54
CA PRO A 46 -10.48 -2.96 -11.47
C PRO A 46 -9.56 -2.50 -10.34
N VAL A 47 -9.09 -3.46 -9.55
CA VAL A 47 -8.15 -3.22 -8.45
C VAL A 47 -6.73 -2.97 -8.96
N CYS A 48 -6.46 -3.21 -10.24
CA CYS A 48 -5.15 -3.14 -10.92
C CYS A 48 -4.41 -1.79 -10.86
N GLU A 49 -4.96 -0.78 -10.20
CA GLU A 49 -4.27 0.51 -9.97
C GLU A 49 -4.32 0.96 -8.50
N ALA A 50 -4.81 0.10 -7.60
CA ALA A 50 -5.04 0.45 -6.21
C ALA A 50 -3.74 0.55 -5.41
N ILE A 51 -2.70 -0.18 -5.79
CA ILE A 51 -1.36 -0.05 -5.22
C ILE A 51 -0.40 0.26 -6.34
N GLN A 52 0.36 1.33 -6.18
CA GLN A 52 1.38 1.77 -7.15
C GLN A 52 2.71 2.03 -6.44
N LEU A 53 3.79 1.67 -7.11
CA LEU A 53 5.15 2.04 -6.77
C LEU A 53 5.68 2.98 -7.85
N SER A 54 5.93 4.23 -7.46
CA SER A 54 6.52 5.23 -8.36
C SER A 54 8.00 5.38 -8.05
N HIS A 55 8.86 5.06 -9.02
CA HIS A 55 10.30 5.25 -8.93
C HIS A 55 10.67 6.71 -9.24
N GLN A 56 11.82 7.17 -8.75
CA GLN A 56 12.28 8.56 -8.97
C GLN A 56 12.51 8.94 -10.44
N ASN A 57 12.74 7.96 -11.32
CA ASN A 57 12.84 8.18 -12.77
C ASN A 57 11.48 8.42 -13.46
N GLY A 58 10.37 8.39 -12.72
CA GLY A 58 9.01 8.57 -13.24
C GLY A 58 8.31 7.27 -13.64
N GLU A 59 8.98 6.12 -13.56
CA GLU A 59 8.35 4.82 -13.80
C GLU A 59 7.33 4.51 -12.70
N VAL A 60 6.12 4.08 -13.10
CA VAL A 60 5.06 3.69 -12.18
C VAL A 60 4.69 2.24 -12.44
N ILE A 61 4.78 1.43 -11.39
CA ILE A 61 4.45 0.01 -11.44
C ILE A 61 3.22 -0.21 -10.57
N CYS A 62 2.20 -0.87 -11.12
CA CYS A 62 1.04 -1.30 -10.36
C CYS A 62 1.29 -2.67 -9.72
N ILE A 63 0.77 -2.88 -8.51
CA ILE A 63 0.77 -4.20 -7.87
C ILE A 63 -0.59 -4.84 -8.12
N ASP A 64 -0.58 -5.90 -8.92
CA ASP A 64 -1.80 -6.64 -9.26
C ASP A 64 -2.26 -7.56 -8.12
N PRO A 65 -3.58 -7.78 -7.98
CA PRO A 65 -4.12 -8.81 -7.09
C PRO A 65 -3.78 -10.24 -7.59
N PRO A 66 -3.89 -11.27 -6.73
CA PRO A 66 -4.44 -11.23 -5.38
C PRO A 66 -3.47 -10.66 -4.33
N PHE A 67 -4.02 -9.88 -3.39
CA PHE A 67 -3.31 -9.51 -2.17
C PHE A 67 -3.53 -10.60 -1.12
N GLU A 68 -2.49 -10.94 -0.36
CA GLU A 68 -2.57 -11.96 0.68
C GLU A 68 -3.45 -11.50 1.85
N MET A 69 -3.44 -10.20 2.17
CA MET A 69 -4.37 -9.59 3.12
C MET A 69 -4.88 -8.25 2.60
N ASN A 70 -6.17 -8.01 2.78
CA ASN A 70 -6.85 -6.76 2.42
C ASN A 70 -7.85 -6.33 3.51
N GLU A 71 -7.31 -5.83 4.62
CA GLU A 71 -8.07 -5.47 5.83
C GLU A 71 -7.96 -3.97 6.14
N PRO A 72 -8.89 -3.39 6.93
CA PRO A 72 -8.89 -1.97 7.28
C PRO A 72 -7.58 -1.44 7.87
N HIS A 73 -6.81 -2.31 8.53
CA HIS A 73 -5.58 -1.95 9.24
C HIS A 73 -4.33 -2.62 8.68
N ILE A 74 -4.49 -3.55 7.75
CA ILE A 74 -3.41 -4.42 7.29
C ILE A 74 -3.61 -4.71 5.80
N LEU A 75 -2.59 -4.41 4.99
CA LEU A 75 -2.43 -4.97 3.65
C LEU A 75 -1.18 -5.85 3.62
N LYS A 76 -1.25 -6.96 2.90
CA LYS A 76 -0.10 -7.84 2.67
C LYS A 76 -0.04 -8.21 1.20
N PHE A 77 1.07 -7.91 0.54
CA PHE A 77 1.26 -8.15 -0.89
C PHE A 77 2.74 -8.30 -1.24
N LYS A 78 3.00 -8.92 -2.39
CA LYS A 78 4.36 -9.17 -2.89
C LYS A 78 4.84 -8.01 -3.77
N ILE A 79 6.11 -7.64 -3.63
CA ILE A 79 6.78 -6.72 -4.54
C ILE A 79 7.38 -7.51 -5.72
N PRO A 80 7.30 -7.02 -6.97
CA PRO A 80 7.98 -7.67 -8.09
C PRO A 80 9.50 -7.71 -7.89
N ASP A 81 10.13 -8.80 -8.29
CA ASP A 81 11.59 -9.02 -8.18
C ASP A 81 12.39 -8.24 -9.22
N SER A 82 11.77 -7.93 -10.35
CA SER A 82 12.34 -7.17 -11.47
C SER A 82 12.57 -5.70 -11.15
N LEU A 83 12.03 -5.18 -10.04
CA LEU A 83 12.19 -3.77 -9.70
C LEU A 83 13.66 -3.45 -9.34
N PRO A 84 14.24 -2.38 -9.90
CA PRO A 84 15.56 -1.93 -9.52
C PRO A 84 15.59 -1.45 -8.06
N THR A 85 16.77 -1.48 -7.46
CA THR A 85 16.99 -0.84 -6.16
C THR A 85 16.88 0.67 -6.29
N GLY A 86 16.29 1.34 -5.32
CA GLY A 86 16.07 2.78 -5.39
C GLY A 86 15.00 3.25 -4.43
N GLU A 87 14.76 4.55 -4.45
CA GLU A 87 13.67 5.16 -3.68
C GLU A 87 12.38 5.12 -4.49
N TYR A 88 11.30 4.77 -3.80
CA TYR A 88 9.96 4.64 -4.36
C TYR A 88 8.95 5.35 -3.48
N THR A 89 7.90 5.86 -4.11
CA THR A 89 6.67 6.24 -3.41
C THR A 89 5.65 5.12 -3.56
N LEU A 90 5.28 4.50 -2.44
CA LEU A 90 4.11 3.63 -2.35
C LEU A 90 2.86 4.50 -2.31
N THR A 91 1.96 4.28 -3.25
CA THR A 91 0.66 4.93 -3.32
C THR A 91 -0.45 3.89 -3.17
N ILE A 92 -1.36 4.09 -2.23
CA ILE A 92 -2.56 3.28 -2.04
C ILE A 92 -3.78 4.14 -2.36
N LYS A 93 -4.63 3.65 -3.27
CA LYS A 93 -5.88 4.28 -3.69
C LYS A 93 -7.07 3.46 -3.22
N THR A 94 -7.95 4.08 -2.43
CA THR A 94 -9.12 3.39 -1.88
C THR A 94 -10.33 4.28 -1.72
N ARG A 95 -11.53 3.70 -1.83
CA ARG A 95 -12.81 4.32 -1.45
C ARG A 95 -13.38 3.72 -0.17
N PHE A 96 -12.59 3.00 0.61
CA PHE A 96 -13.04 2.43 1.89
C PHE A 96 -13.41 3.53 2.89
N ALA A 97 -14.62 3.46 3.47
CA ALA A 97 -15.16 4.47 4.38
C ALA A 97 -15.09 4.08 5.86
N GLY A 98 -14.30 3.05 6.22
CA GLY A 98 -14.17 2.59 7.61
C GLY A 98 -15.42 1.88 8.10
N LYS A 99 -16.10 2.47 9.10
CA LYS A 99 -17.29 1.89 9.74
C LYS A 99 -18.57 2.06 8.91
N ASP A 100 -18.56 2.91 7.89
CA ASP A 100 -19.69 3.04 6.96
C ASP A 100 -19.64 1.90 5.93
N LYS A 101 -20.80 1.32 5.62
CA LYS A 101 -20.92 0.27 4.59
C LYS A 101 -20.91 0.84 3.17
N ARG A 102 -21.02 2.16 3.02
CA ARG A 102 -20.93 2.85 1.73
C ARG A 102 -19.49 3.11 1.36
N LEU A 103 -19.20 3.15 0.06
CA LEU A 103 -17.93 3.65 -0.45
C LEU A 103 -17.88 5.18 -0.31
N LEU A 104 -16.69 5.72 -0.06
CA LEU A 104 -16.44 7.14 -0.18
C LEU A 104 -16.81 7.64 -1.58
N THR A 105 -17.39 8.82 -1.68
CA THR A 105 -17.77 9.41 -2.98
C THR A 105 -16.53 9.71 -3.83
N GLN A 106 -15.43 10.11 -3.20
CA GLN A 106 -14.13 10.34 -3.80
C GLN A 106 -13.13 9.28 -3.34
N GLU A 107 -12.20 8.93 -4.24
CA GLU A 107 -11.04 8.11 -3.91
C GLU A 107 -10.09 8.87 -2.97
N GLN A 108 -9.51 8.16 -2.02
CA GLN A 108 -8.42 8.64 -1.20
C GLN A 108 -7.10 8.06 -1.66
N THR A 109 -6.07 8.90 -1.64
CA THR A 109 -4.71 8.55 -2.00
C THR A 109 -3.84 8.64 -0.75
N LEU A 110 -3.26 7.52 -0.35
CA LEU A 110 -2.34 7.41 0.78
C LEU A 110 -0.94 7.18 0.23
N VAL A 111 0.06 7.88 0.79
CA VAL A 111 1.43 7.82 0.29
C VAL A 111 2.42 7.45 1.41
N TYR A 112 3.43 6.67 1.07
CA TYR A 112 4.54 6.31 1.96
C TYR A 112 5.83 6.19 1.15
N MET A 113 6.93 6.76 1.64
CA MET A 113 8.24 6.63 0.99
C MET A 113 8.91 5.34 1.44
N LEU A 114 9.38 4.53 0.50
CA LEU A 114 10.11 3.30 0.77
C LEU A 114 11.34 3.20 -0.14
N LYS A 115 12.28 2.36 0.24
CA LYS A 115 13.51 2.09 -0.50
C LYS A 115 13.62 0.60 -0.78
N LEU A 116 13.75 0.26 -2.07
CA LEU A 116 14.06 -1.09 -2.48
C LEU A 116 15.56 -1.33 -2.42
N ILE A 117 15.97 -2.39 -1.72
CA ILE A 117 17.38 -2.77 -1.53
C ILE A 117 17.50 -4.27 -1.78
N ARG A 118 18.42 -4.67 -2.67
CA ARG A 118 18.79 -6.09 -2.83
C ARG A 118 19.77 -6.44 -1.71
N GLU A 119 19.55 -7.58 -1.07
CA GLU A 119 20.56 -8.15 -0.20
C GLU A 119 21.71 -8.69 -1.07
N GLU A 120 22.95 -8.40 -0.66
CA GLU A 120 24.17 -8.91 -1.29
C GLU A 120 24.52 -10.33 -0.85
#